data_AF-A0A1R4FCG2-F1
#
_entry.id   AF-A0A1R4FCG2-F1
#
_cell.length_a   1.000
_cell.length_b   1.000
_cell.length_c   1.000
_cell.angle_alpha   90.00
_cell.angle_beta   90.00
_cell.angle_gamma   90.00
#
_symmetry.space_group_name_H-M   'P 1'
#
loop_
_entity.id
_entity.type
_entity.pdbx_description
1 polymer ?
#
loop_
_entity_poly.entity_id
_entity_poly.type
_entity_poly.pdbx_seq_one_letter_code
_entity_poly.pdbx_strand_id
1 'polypeptide(L)'
;MSDDPLELPRGIALAWGVAADPRRGPKREMSVELIVETAVELADTEGINAVSMSAVAKRLGFTTMSLYRYVSAKDDLLLLMQEEATGVPPASVREAEGWREAMRTAFREQSALFRRHPWLLRLPITGSPVTPNSSEWLEAGLAAFDDTRLDTDERLACVLAVIGCARWGGTVAAGYHEAERESGRSSEEFAAYESALFDAVISPEAYPRLRGIIDEGAFVSSHDPFAFGLERILDGIETYIAGLDRGQSHAHTPIDPDDDTDLAEDKKYRAAAKATAAAEKALLQAEKAARQARKAQAQAAKEARARRSA
;
A
#
# COMPACT_ATOMS: atom_id res chain seq x y z
N MET A 1 -37.18 -3.83 -7.82
CA MET A 1 -35.92 -4.39 -7.32
C MET A 1 -36.04 -5.89 -7.51
N SER A 2 -35.22 -6.47 -8.39
CA SER A 2 -35.29 -7.90 -8.69
C SER A 2 -34.90 -8.67 -7.43
N ASP A 3 -35.80 -9.53 -6.94
CA ASP A 3 -35.64 -10.36 -5.74
C ASP A 3 -34.79 -11.61 -6.02
N ASP A 4 -33.88 -11.51 -7.00
CA ASP A 4 -32.98 -12.61 -7.35
C ASP A 4 -31.79 -12.56 -6.39
N PRO A 5 -31.52 -13.63 -5.63
CA PRO A 5 -30.39 -13.66 -4.71
C PRO A 5 -29.09 -13.44 -5.49
N LEU A 6 -28.25 -12.54 -5.00
CA LEU A 6 -26.96 -12.23 -5.59
C LEU A 6 -26.13 -13.52 -5.72
N GLU A 7 -25.81 -13.91 -6.96
CA GLU A 7 -24.94 -15.05 -7.22
C GLU A 7 -23.50 -14.66 -6.85
N LEU A 8 -22.92 -15.36 -5.87
CA LEU A 8 -21.58 -15.03 -5.37
C LEU A 8 -20.52 -15.33 -6.43
N PRO A 9 -19.58 -14.40 -6.70
CA PRO A 9 -18.39 -14.70 -7.49
C PRO A 9 -17.65 -15.91 -6.92
N ARG A 10 -17.13 -16.78 -7.80
CA ARG A 10 -16.60 -18.09 -7.40
C ARG A 10 -15.44 -18.01 -6.40
N GLY A 11 -14.48 -17.10 -6.57
CA GLY A 11 -13.40 -16.87 -5.60
C GLY A 11 -13.92 -16.52 -4.20
N ILE A 12 -14.94 -15.66 -4.11
CA ILE A 12 -15.58 -15.30 -2.84
C ILE A 12 -16.29 -16.53 -2.25
N ALA A 13 -17.07 -17.25 -3.05
CA ALA A 13 -17.76 -18.46 -2.59
C ALA A 13 -16.79 -19.54 -2.09
N LEU A 14 -15.61 -19.66 -2.71
CA LEU A 14 -14.52 -20.54 -2.27
C LEU A 14 -13.91 -20.07 -0.95
N ALA A 15 -13.62 -18.78 -0.79
CA ALA A 15 -13.08 -18.21 0.44
C ALA A 15 -14.01 -18.47 1.65
N TRP A 16 -15.32 -18.31 1.46
CA TRP A 16 -16.32 -18.62 2.49
C TRP A 16 -16.62 -20.11 2.67
N GLY A 17 -16.03 -21.00 1.86
CA GLY A 17 -16.29 -22.45 1.91
C GLY A 17 -17.73 -22.85 1.52
N VAL A 18 -18.49 -21.94 0.89
CA VAL A 18 -19.88 -22.15 0.48
C VAL A 18 -19.99 -22.65 -0.96
N ALA A 19 -18.95 -22.47 -1.78
CA ALA A 19 -18.84 -23.15 -3.05
C ALA A 19 -18.83 -24.66 -2.82
N ALA A 20 -19.57 -25.40 -3.65
CA ALA A 20 -19.49 -26.86 -3.64
C ALA A 20 -18.06 -27.25 -4.00
N ASP A 21 -17.27 -27.59 -2.98
CA ASP A 21 -16.09 -28.42 -3.15
C ASP A 21 -16.54 -29.65 -3.95
N PRO A 22 -15.87 -30.05 -5.05
CA PRO A 22 -16.14 -31.32 -5.69
C PRO A 22 -15.88 -32.47 -4.70
N ARG A 23 -16.84 -32.71 -3.80
CA ARG A 23 -16.68 -33.57 -2.62
C ARG A 23 -16.69 -35.05 -2.95
N ARG A 24 -15.77 -35.73 -2.24
CA ARG A 24 -15.72 -37.15 -1.80
C ARG A 24 -15.28 -38.22 -2.80
N GLY A 25 -13.96 -38.47 -2.75
CA GLY A 25 -13.28 -39.73 -3.10
C GLY A 25 -12.03 -39.90 -2.21
N PRO A 26 -11.37 -41.08 -2.18
CA PRO A 26 -10.19 -41.31 -1.32
C PRO A 26 -9.11 -40.26 -1.58
N LYS A 27 -8.52 -39.70 -0.51
CA LYS A 27 -7.50 -38.62 -0.48
C LYS A 27 -6.97 -38.27 -1.88
N ARG A 28 -7.61 -37.30 -2.55
CA ARG A 28 -6.98 -36.68 -3.72
C ARG A 28 -5.79 -35.86 -3.22
N GLU A 29 -4.67 -36.04 -3.89
CA GLU A 29 -3.40 -35.34 -3.64
C GLU A 29 -3.48 -33.81 -3.84
N MET A 30 -4.61 -33.25 -4.26
CA MET A 30 -4.77 -31.82 -4.58
C MET A 30 -6.11 -31.26 -4.07
N SER A 31 -6.05 -30.14 -3.35
CA SER A 31 -7.16 -29.35 -2.81
C SER A 31 -6.98 -27.85 -3.09
N VAL A 32 -7.99 -27.02 -2.82
CA VAL A 32 -7.88 -25.56 -2.97
C VAL A 32 -6.82 -25.01 -2.03
N GLU A 33 -6.81 -25.48 -0.78
CA GLU A 33 -5.88 -25.07 0.27
C GLU A 33 -4.43 -25.36 -0.18
N LEU A 34 -4.15 -26.56 -0.68
CA LEU A 34 -2.80 -26.92 -1.16
C LEU A 34 -2.36 -26.05 -2.36
N ILE A 35 -3.29 -25.74 -3.28
CA ILE A 35 -3.02 -24.87 -4.43
C ILE A 35 -2.66 -23.46 -3.95
N VAL A 36 -3.42 -22.92 -2.99
CA VAL A 36 -3.23 -21.58 -2.44
C VAL A 36 -1.94 -21.50 -1.64
N GLU A 37 -1.67 -22.46 -0.75
CA GLU A 37 -0.43 -22.55 0.03
C GLU A 37 0.80 -22.55 -0.89
N THR A 38 0.79 -23.39 -1.93
CA THR A 38 1.90 -23.45 -2.90
C THR A 38 2.05 -22.15 -3.69
N ALA A 39 0.96 -21.47 -4.00
CA ALA A 39 1.00 -20.19 -4.69
C ALA A 39 1.52 -19.06 -3.80
N VAL A 40 1.18 -19.06 -2.50
CA VAL A 40 1.72 -18.15 -1.48
C VAL A 40 3.23 -18.38 -1.32
N GLU A 41 3.68 -19.62 -1.16
CA GLU A 41 5.11 -19.95 -1.09
C GLU A 41 5.88 -19.48 -2.34
N LEU A 42 5.28 -19.67 -3.52
CA LEU A 42 5.86 -19.19 -4.77
C LEU A 42 5.95 -17.66 -4.80
N ALA A 43 4.92 -16.95 -4.33
CA ALA A 43 4.91 -15.50 -4.27
C ALA A 43 5.91 -14.95 -3.24
N ASP A 44 6.07 -15.61 -2.10
CA ASP A 44 7.03 -15.25 -1.06
C ASP A 44 8.48 -15.39 -1.53
N THR A 45 8.77 -16.41 -2.36
CA THR A 45 10.12 -16.73 -2.81
C THR A 45 10.52 -16.06 -4.11
N GLU A 46 9.60 -15.98 -5.08
CA GLU A 46 9.87 -15.53 -6.44
C GLU A 46 9.09 -14.26 -6.83
N GLY A 47 8.24 -13.76 -5.94
CA GLY A 47 7.41 -12.57 -6.16
C GLY A 47 6.12 -12.87 -6.93
N ILE A 48 5.17 -11.93 -6.87
CA ILE A 48 3.82 -12.12 -7.44
C ILE A 48 3.80 -12.35 -8.95
N ASN A 49 4.79 -11.82 -9.67
CA ASN A 49 4.88 -11.94 -11.12
C ASN A 49 5.23 -13.37 -11.55
N ALA A 50 5.88 -14.16 -10.70
CA ALA A 50 6.15 -15.58 -10.94
C ALA A 50 4.89 -16.45 -10.84
N VAL A 51 3.85 -15.96 -10.15
CA VAL A 51 2.62 -16.70 -9.90
C VAL A 51 1.76 -16.76 -11.17
N SER A 52 1.65 -17.98 -11.69
CA SER A 52 0.77 -18.32 -12.80
C SER A 52 0.17 -19.70 -12.58
N MET A 53 -0.99 -19.96 -13.19
CA MET A 53 -1.65 -21.27 -13.10
C MET A 53 -0.71 -22.42 -13.50
N SER A 54 0.13 -22.22 -14.51
CA SER A 54 1.11 -23.22 -14.95
C SER A 54 2.27 -23.39 -13.98
N ALA A 55 2.78 -22.30 -13.39
CA ALA A 55 3.88 -22.37 -12.43
C ALA A 55 3.47 -23.12 -11.16
N VAL A 56 2.27 -22.82 -10.62
CA VAL A 56 1.73 -23.50 -9.44
C VAL A 56 1.47 -24.98 -9.75
N ALA A 57 0.86 -25.29 -10.90
CA ALA A 57 0.65 -26.67 -11.33
C ALA A 57 1.96 -27.47 -11.42
N LYS A 58 2.97 -26.88 -12.06
CA LYS A 58 4.30 -27.50 -12.22
C LYS A 58 4.94 -27.77 -10.86
N ARG A 59 4.84 -26.84 -9.91
CA ARG A 59 5.40 -26.99 -8.56
C ARG A 59 4.72 -28.11 -7.78
N LEU A 60 3.42 -28.30 -7.99
CA LEU A 60 2.64 -29.42 -7.43
C LEU A 60 2.79 -30.75 -8.19
N GLY A 61 3.48 -30.79 -9.34
CA GLY A 61 3.57 -31.98 -10.18
C GLY A 61 2.30 -32.32 -10.98
N PHE A 62 1.36 -31.37 -11.13
CA PHE A 62 0.13 -31.54 -11.90
C PHE A 62 0.14 -30.75 -13.21
N THR A 63 -0.86 -31.03 -14.06
CA THR A 63 -1.12 -30.23 -15.27
C THR A 63 -1.91 -28.97 -14.93
N THR A 64 -1.70 -27.88 -15.67
CA THR A 64 -2.47 -26.62 -15.51
C THR A 64 -3.98 -26.86 -15.59
N MET A 65 -4.42 -27.74 -16.50
CA MET A 65 -5.84 -28.11 -16.64
C MET A 65 -6.43 -28.76 -15.37
N SER A 66 -5.58 -29.36 -14.53
CA SER A 66 -6.04 -29.95 -13.28
C SER A 66 -6.36 -28.91 -12.22
N LEU A 67 -5.64 -27.79 -12.20
CA LEU A 67 -5.88 -26.67 -11.28
C LEU A 67 -7.21 -25.96 -11.55
N TYR A 68 -7.57 -25.78 -12.84
CA TYR A 68 -8.81 -25.11 -13.23
C TYR A 68 -10.10 -25.78 -12.72
N ARG A 69 -10.03 -27.05 -12.28
CA ARG A 69 -11.16 -27.71 -11.61
C ARG A 69 -11.45 -27.16 -10.22
N TYR A 70 -10.43 -26.64 -9.54
CA TYR A 70 -10.49 -26.14 -8.18
C TYR A 70 -10.63 -24.61 -8.17
N VAL A 71 -9.78 -23.93 -8.96
CA VAL A 71 -9.74 -22.46 -9.05
C VAL A 71 -9.93 -22.04 -10.50
N SER A 72 -11.03 -21.35 -10.80
CA SER A 72 -11.50 -21.10 -12.17
C SER A 72 -10.66 -20.10 -12.95
N ALA A 73 -10.04 -19.14 -12.28
CA ALA A 73 -9.25 -18.09 -12.90
C ALA A 73 -8.05 -17.71 -12.05
N LYS A 74 -7.08 -17.02 -12.67
CA LYS A 74 -5.94 -16.44 -11.94
C LYS A 74 -6.42 -15.44 -10.88
N ASP A 75 -7.45 -14.66 -11.17
CA ASP A 75 -7.96 -13.65 -10.23
C ASP A 75 -8.59 -14.30 -8.99
N ASP A 76 -9.30 -15.43 -9.16
CA ASP A 76 -9.78 -16.22 -8.02
C ASP A 76 -8.61 -16.75 -7.17
N LEU A 77 -7.52 -17.19 -7.81
CA LEU A 77 -6.32 -17.63 -7.10
C LEU A 77 -5.68 -16.48 -6.32
N LEU A 78 -5.54 -15.30 -6.93
CA LEU A 78 -4.97 -14.13 -6.26
C LEU A 78 -5.81 -13.67 -5.07
N LEU A 79 -7.15 -13.73 -5.18
CA LEU A 79 -8.07 -13.45 -4.08
C LEU A 79 -7.88 -14.45 -2.93
N LEU A 80 -7.82 -15.75 -3.24
CA LEU A 80 -7.62 -16.79 -2.22
C LEU A 80 -6.23 -16.72 -1.58
N MET A 81 -5.19 -16.39 -2.36
CA MET A 81 -3.86 -16.13 -1.82
C MET A 81 -3.86 -14.93 -0.88
N GLN A 82 -4.50 -13.82 -1.28
CA GLN A 82 -4.64 -12.64 -0.43
C GLN A 82 -5.33 -13.00 0.88
N GLU A 83 -6.42 -13.75 0.80
CA GLU A 83 -7.17 -14.22 1.96
C GLU A 83 -6.31 -15.08 2.90
N GLU A 84 -5.61 -16.07 2.37
CA GLU A 84 -4.72 -16.96 3.14
C GLU A 84 -3.58 -16.18 3.81
N ALA A 85 -2.90 -15.32 3.04
CA ALA A 85 -1.79 -14.54 3.55
C ALA A 85 -2.22 -13.46 4.56
N THR A 86 -3.45 -12.94 4.44
CA THR A 86 -4.07 -12.02 5.40
C THR A 86 -4.32 -12.71 6.74
N GLY A 87 -4.87 -13.93 6.71
CA GLY A 87 -5.16 -14.71 7.92
C GLY A 87 -6.10 -14.00 8.91
N VAL A 88 -6.50 -14.73 9.96
CA VAL A 88 -7.34 -14.17 11.02
C VAL A 88 -6.53 -13.20 11.88
N PRO A 89 -7.09 -12.05 12.33
CA PRO A 89 -6.40 -11.18 13.27
C PRO A 89 -6.02 -11.95 14.55
N PRO A 90 -4.78 -11.82 15.03
CA PRO A 90 -4.35 -12.44 16.28
C PRO A 90 -5.25 -12.03 17.45
N ALA A 91 -5.40 -12.92 18.45
CA ALA A 91 -6.20 -12.66 19.65
C ALA A 91 -5.78 -11.36 20.36
N SER A 92 -4.48 -11.02 20.32
CA SER A 92 -3.93 -9.78 20.87
C SER A 92 -4.57 -8.50 20.32
N VAL A 93 -5.09 -8.52 19.09
CA VAL A 93 -5.83 -7.38 18.52
C VAL A 93 -7.18 -7.20 19.23
N ARG A 94 -7.87 -8.31 19.51
CA ARG A 94 -9.21 -8.32 20.11
C ARG A 94 -9.19 -8.17 21.63
N GLU A 95 -8.12 -8.65 22.26
CA GLU A 95 -7.92 -8.66 23.71
C GLU A 95 -7.20 -7.39 24.22
N ALA A 96 -6.79 -6.50 23.31
CA ALA A 96 -6.11 -5.26 23.67
C ALA A 96 -7.01 -4.33 24.51
N GLU A 97 -6.40 -3.66 25.49
CA GLU A 97 -7.12 -2.76 26.40
C GLU A 97 -7.43 -1.42 25.72
N GLY A 98 -8.70 -1.25 25.35
CA GLY A 98 -9.21 -0.03 24.74
C GLY A 98 -8.83 0.15 23.27
N TRP A 99 -9.58 1.04 22.59
CA TRP A 99 -9.45 1.25 21.15
C TRP A 99 -8.03 1.62 20.71
N ARG A 100 -7.29 2.39 21.52
CA ARG A 100 -5.96 2.89 21.15
C ARG A 100 -4.93 1.76 21.06
N GLU A 101 -4.89 0.87 22.04
CA GLU A 101 -3.96 -0.27 22.00
C GLU A 101 -4.40 -1.32 20.98
N ALA A 102 -5.71 -1.51 20.77
CA ALA A 102 -6.22 -2.37 19.72
C ALA A 102 -5.75 -1.89 18.33
N MET A 103 -5.87 -0.59 18.03
CA MET A 103 -5.41 -0.01 16.77
C MET A 103 -3.89 -0.06 16.61
N ARG A 104 -3.13 0.17 17.69
CA ARG A 104 -1.67 0.03 17.69
C ARG A 104 -1.24 -1.41 17.41
N THR A 105 -1.91 -2.38 18.03
CA THR A 105 -1.65 -3.80 17.81
C THR A 105 -2.02 -4.21 16.39
N ALA A 106 -3.19 -3.81 15.90
CA ALA A 106 -3.62 -4.05 14.53
C ALA A 106 -2.60 -3.51 13.50
N PHE A 107 -2.11 -2.28 13.68
CA PHE A 107 -1.07 -1.70 12.82
C PHE A 107 0.21 -2.55 12.81
N ARG A 108 0.67 -2.98 13.99
CA ARG A 108 1.90 -3.78 14.14
C ARG A 108 1.77 -5.13 13.45
N GLU A 109 0.66 -5.82 13.66
CA GLU A 109 0.38 -7.13 13.06
C GLU A 109 0.23 -7.03 11.53
N GLN A 110 -0.53 -6.04 11.03
CA GLN A 110 -0.66 -5.79 9.60
C GLN A 110 0.69 -5.42 8.96
N SER A 111 1.51 -4.64 9.66
CA SER A 111 2.87 -4.31 9.20
C SER A 111 3.79 -5.55 9.18
N ALA A 112 3.67 -6.46 10.15
CA ALA A 112 4.39 -7.73 10.14
C ALA A 112 3.94 -8.63 8.98
N LEU A 113 2.64 -8.64 8.71
CA LEU A 113 2.04 -9.36 7.60
C LEU A 113 2.55 -8.87 6.24
N PHE A 114 2.58 -7.55 6.02
CA PHE A 114 3.14 -6.98 4.78
C PHE A 114 4.64 -7.21 4.64
N ARG A 115 5.40 -7.27 5.74
CA ARG A 115 6.82 -7.67 5.69
C ARG A 115 6.99 -9.14 5.33
N ARG A 116 6.12 -10.02 5.83
CA ARG A 116 6.15 -11.46 5.54
C ARG A 116 5.73 -11.75 4.09
N HIS A 117 4.72 -11.05 3.60
CA HIS A 117 4.15 -11.22 2.25
C HIS A 117 4.13 -9.89 1.47
N PRO A 118 5.30 -9.35 1.04
CA PRO A 118 5.37 -8.04 0.37
C PRO A 118 4.54 -7.95 -0.92
N TRP A 119 4.28 -9.10 -1.57
CA TRP A 119 3.46 -9.16 -2.77
C TRP A 119 2.00 -8.73 -2.56
N LEU A 120 1.46 -8.77 -1.33
CA LEU A 120 0.12 -8.25 -1.02
C LEU A 120 -0.04 -6.76 -1.33
N LEU A 121 1.07 -6.02 -1.29
CA LEU A 121 1.12 -4.58 -1.58
C LEU A 121 1.09 -4.30 -3.09
N ARG A 122 1.37 -5.31 -3.92
CA ARG A 122 1.33 -5.23 -5.39
C ARG A 122 -0.03 -5.63 -5.96
N LEU A 123 -0.89 -6.27 -5.17
CA LEU A 123 -2.23 -6.62 -5.60
C LEU A 123 -3.11 -5.37 -5.69
N PRO A 124 -3.94 -5.24 -6.75
CA PRO A 124 -4.90 -4.17 -6.86
C PRO A 124 -5.95 -4.30 -5.74
N ILE A 125 -6.39 -3.16 -5.20
CA ILE A 125 -7.54 -3.14 -4.29
C ILE A 125 -8.79 -3.15 -5.17
N THR A 126 -9.48 -4.29 -5.23
CA THR A 126 -10.68 -4.48 -6.04
C THR A 126 -11.89 -4.66 -5.15
N GLY A 127 -12.78 -3.66 -5.13
CA GLY A 127 -14.06 -3.74 -4.41
C GLY A 127 -13.92 -3.79 -2.89
N SER A 128 -15.00 -4.25 -2.24
CA SER A 128 -15.09 -4.35 -0.78
C SER A 128 -14.38 -5.61 -0.26
N PRO A 129 -13.70 -5.56 0.91
CA PRO A 129 -12.98 -6.69 1.50
C PRO A 129 -13.95 -7.72 2.09
N VAL A 130 -14.69 -8.42 1.23
CA VAL A 130 -15.78 -9.34 1.61
C VAL A 130 -15.33 -10.79 1.78
N THR A 131 -14.05 -11.04 2.00
CA THR A 131 -13.53 -12.38 2.32
C THR A 131 -13.48 -12.59 3.85
N PRO A 132 -13.56 -13.83 4.36
CA PRO A 132 -13.68 -14.10 5.80
C PRO A 132 -12.63 -13.41 6.68
N ASN A 133 -11.34 -13.61 6.41
CA ASN A 133 -10.23 -13.07 7.18
C ASN A 133 -10.21 -11.54 7.11
N SER A 134 -10.39 -10.97 5.91
CA SER A 134 -10.48 -9.52 5.75
C SER A 134 -11.67 -8.92 6.52
N SER A 135 -12.80 -9.64 6.56
CA SER A 135 -13.99 -9.25 7.32
C SER A 135 -13.73 -9.34 8.83
N GLU A 136 -13.03 -10.38 9.30
CA GLU A 136 -12.64 -10.53 10.71
C GLU A 136 -11.69 -9.43 11.19
N TRP A 137 -10.77 -8.97 10.33
CA TRP A 137 -9.93 -7.80 10.63
C TRP A 137 -10.74 -6.52 10.79
N LEU A 138 -11.72 -6.29 9.91
CA LEU A 138 -12.63 -5.15 10.03
C LEU A 138 -13.52 -5.24 11.27
N GLU A 139 -14.11 -6.41 11.53
CA GLU A 139 -14.94 -6.66 12.70
C GLU A 139 -14.18 -6.38 13.99
N ALA A 140 -12.96 -6.92 14.13
CA ALA A 140 -12.10 -6.67 15.29
C ALA A 140 -11.77 -5.18 15.45
N GLY A 141 -11.53 -4.46 14.35
CA GLY A 141 -11.26 -3.03 14.37
C GLY A 141 -12.47 -2.19 14.76
N LEU A 142 -13.66 -2.54 14.28
CA LEU A 142 -14.91 -1.84 14.61
C LEU A 142 -15.31 -2.07 16.06
N ALA A 143 -15.21 -3.32 16.55
CA ALA A 143 -15.51 -3.69 17.93
C ALA A 143 -14.62 -2.94 18.94
N ALA A 144 -13.38 -2.62 18.56
CA ALA A 144 -12.47 -1.85 19.41
C ALA A 144 -13.02 -0.47 19.81
N PHE A 145 -13.94 0.11 19.02
CA PHE A 145 -14.53 1.42 19.26
C PHE A 145 -15.93 1.38 19.90
N ASP A 146 -16.42 0.21 20.33
CA ASP A 146 -17.79 0.07 20.84
C ASP A 146 -18.11 0.99 22.04
N ASP A 147 -17.14 1.19 22.92
CA ASP A 147 -17.28 2.04 24.11
C ASP A 147 -17.02 3.54 23.82
N THR A 148 -16.93 3.93 22.55
CA THR A 148 -16.71 5.33 22.14
C THR A 148 -17.97 5.97 21.58
N ARG A 149 -17.98 7.31 21.55
CA ARG A 149 -19.07 8.10 20.96
C ARG A 149 -19.02 8.20 19.43
N LEU A 150 -18.09 7.51 18.78
CA LEU A 150 -17.99 7.50 17.32
C LEU A 150 -19.22 6.82 16.71
N ASP A 151 -19.75 7.40 15.64
CA ASP A 151 -20.75 6.75 14.81
C ASP A 151 -20.14 5.68 13.88
N THR A 152 -21.00 4.97 13.13
CA THR A 152 -20.58 3.86 12.27
C THR A 152 -19.56 4.29 11.19
N ASP A 153 -19.77 5.46 10.58
CA ASP A 153 -18.94 5.94 9.48
C ASP A 153 -17.57 6.39 10.03
N GLU A 154 -17.58 7.06 11.19
CA GLU A 154 -16.37 7.49 11.90
C GLU A 154 -15.52 6.30 12.36
N ARG A 155 -16.15 5.24 12.92
CA ARG A 155 -15.45 4.00 13.31
C ARG A 155 -14.76 3.37 12.12
N LEU A 156 -15.48 3.21 11.01
CA LEU A 156 -14.92 2.64 9.78
C LEU A 156 -13.76 3.50 9.25
N ALA A 157 -13.92 4.83 9.23
CA ALA A 157 -12.87 5.75 8.82
C ALA A 157 -11.61 5.64 9.68
N CYS A 158 -11.76 5.50 11.01
CA CYS A 158 -10.63 5.29 11.93
C CYS A 158 -9.87 3.98 11.63
N VAL A 159 -10.60 2.87 11.45
CA VAL A 159 -10.02 1.57 11.11
C VAL A 159 -9.27 1.65 9.77
N LEU A 160 -9.90 2.25 8.74
CA LEU A 160 -9.30 2.41 7.42
C LEU A 160 -8.06 3.32 7.44
N ALA A 161 -8.04 4.37 8.26
CA ALA A 161 -6.88 5.24 8.40
C ALA A 161 -5.66 4.48 8.95
N VAL A 162 -5.86 3.60 9.93
CA VAL A 162 -4.81 2.76 10.52
C VAL A 162 -4.32 1.71 9.51
N ILE A 163 -5.25 1.01 8.85
CA ILE A 163 -4.90 0.04 7.79
C ILE A 163 -4.15 0.72 6.65
N GLY A 164 -4.60 1.91 6.23
CA GLY A 164 -3.96 2.72 5.18
C GLY A 164 -2.54 3.13 5.57
N CYS A 165 -2.33 3.55 6.82
CA CYS A 165 -1.00 3.88 7.34
C CYS A 165 -0.05 2.67 7.30
N ALA A 166 -0.51 1.51 7.78
CA ALA A 166 0.28 0.26 7.74
C ALA A 166 0.62 -0.15 6.31
N ARG A 167 -0.37 -0.07 5.40
CA ARG A 167 -0.19 -0.42 3.98
C ARG A 167 0.78 0.53 3.27
N TRP A 168 0.71 1.83 3.55
CA TRP A 168 1.65 2.81 3.01
C TRP A 168 3.08 2.53 3.49
N GLY A 169 3.28 2.35 4.79
CA GLY A 169 4.59 2.00 5.36
C GLY A 169 5.14 0.71 4.77
N GLY A 170 4.30 -0.33 4.66
CA GLY A 170 4.65 -1.58 4.00
C GLY A 170 5.06 -1.39 2.54
N THR A 171 4.32 -0.59 1.77
CA THR A 171 4.59 -0.31 0.34
C THR A 171 5.95 0.34 0.15
N VAL A 172 6.26 1.35 0.97
CA VAL A 172 7.56 2.02 0.94
C VAL A 172 8.66 1.03 1.31
N ALA A 173 8.56 0.35 2.45
CA ALA A 173 9.57 -0.61 2.90
C ALA A 173 9.83 -1.73 1.88
N ALA A 174 8.77 -2.32 1.31
CA ALA A 174 8.88 -3.35 0.28
C ALA A 174 9.58 -2.83 -0.98
N GLY A 175 9.25 -1.61 -1.43
CA GLY A 175 9.90 -0.98 -2.58
C GLY A 175 11.39 -0.72 -2.35
N TYR A 176 11.77 -0.25 -1.16
CA TYR A 176 13.16 -0.05 -0.78
C TYR A 176 13.95 -1.36 -0.75
N HIS A 177 13.41 -2.40 -0.10
CA HIS A 177 14.06 -3.72 -0.08
C HIS A 177 14.18 -4.35 -1.47
N GLU A 178 13.20 -4.16 -2.34
CA GLU A 178 13.28 -4.64 -3.72
C GLU A 178 14.38 -3.92 -4.50
N ALA A 179 14.45 -2.59 -4.39
CA ALA A 179 15.49 -1.79 -5.03
C ALA A 179 16.89 -2.16 -4.52
N GLU A 180 17.05 -2.35 -3.21
CA GLU A 180 18.28 -2.81 -2.58
C GLU A 180 18.72 -4.17 -3.15
N ARG A 181 17.81 -5.15 -3.18
CA ARG A 181 18.08 -6.51 -3.70
C ARG A 181 18.44 -6.51 -5.18
N GLU A 182 17.74 -5.74 -6.01
CA GLU A 182 18.00 -5.63 -7.44
C GLU A 182 19.29 -4.88 -7.75
N SER A 183 19.73 -3.99 -6.86
CA SER A 183 20.96 -3.23 -7.03
C SER A 183 22.23 -4.10 -7.00
N GLY A 184 22.15 -5.31 -6.41
CA GLY A 184 23.27 -6.20 -6.16
C GLY A 184 24.33 -5.67 -5.18
N ARG A 185 24.03 -4.57 -4.47
CA ARG A 185 24.90 -3.92 -3.48
C ARG A 185 24.65 -4.49 -2.09
N SER A 186 25.64 -4.38 -1.21
CA SER A 186 25.38 -4.49 0.23
C SER A 186 24.51 -3.34 0.72
N SER A 187 23.90 -3.49 1.90
CA SER A 187 23.03 -2.47 2.48
C SER A 187 23.75 -1.12 2.69
N GLU A 188 24.99 -1.17 3.17
CA GLU A 188 25.81 0.03 3.37
C GLU A 188 26.14 0.74 2.05
N GLU A 189 26.47 -0.02 1.00
CA GLU A 189 26.73 0.52 -0.33
C GLU A 189 25.48 1.11 -0.98
N PHE A 190 24.32 0.49 -0.78
CA PHE A 190 23.05 1.00 -1.27
C PHE A 190 22.69 2.33 -0.59
N ALA A 191 22.80 2.40 0.74
CA ALA A 191 22.57 3.64 1.50
C ALA A 191 23.55 4.76 1.09
N ALA A 192 24.84 4.45 0.91
CA ALA A 192 25.82 5.41 0.44
C ALA A 192 25.51 5.91 -0.99
N TYR A 193 25.04 5.02 -1.87
CA TYR A 193 24.59 5.38 -3.22
C TYR A 193 23.38 6.32 -3.19
N GLU A 194 22.37 6.05 -2.36
CA GLU A 194 21.22 6.94 -2.21
C GLU A 194 21.60 8.32 -1.66
N SER A 195 22.49 8.38 -0.66
CA SER A 195 23.02 9.64 -0.16
C SER A 195 23.75 10.43 -1.26
N ALA A 196 24.56 9.76 -2.07
CA ALA A 196 25.27 10.40 -3.19
C ALA A 196 24.31 10.92 -4.27
N LEU A 197 23.17 10.24 -4.50
CA LEU A 197 22.13 10.74 -5.40
C LEU A 197 21.55 12.07 -4.89
N PHE A 198 21.23 12.15 -3.59
CA PHE A 198 20.77 13.39 -2.97
C PHE A 198 21.79 14.52 -3.14
N ASP A 199 23.08 14.25 -2.90
CA ASP A 199 24.15 15.25 -3.03
C ASP A 199 24.34 15.73 -4.47
N ALA A 200 24.15 14.85 -5.45
CA ALA A 200 24.29 15.20 -6.87
C ALA A 200 23.17 16.12 -7.38
N VAL A 201 21.95 16.00 -6.85
CA VAL A 201 20.75 16.62 -7.45
C VAL A 201 20.04 17.64 -6.56
N ILE A 202 20.17 17.53 -5.22
CA ILE A 202 19.51 18.41 -4.25
C ILE A 202 20.51 19.47 -3.77
N SER A 203 20.49 20.64 -4.40
CA SER A 203 21.33 21.78 -4.00
C SER A 203 20.63 22.68 -2.98
N PRO A 204 21.38 23.32 -2.06
CA PRO A 204 20.80 24.23 -1.06
C PRO A 204 20.13 25.46 -1.69
N GLU A 205 20.55 25.89 -2.87
CA GLU A 205 19.94 27.04 -3.57
C GLU A 205 18.59 26.70 -4.19
N ALA A 206 18.40 25.46 -4.65
CA ALA A 206 17.17 25.02 -5.29
C ALA A 206 16.18 24.41 -4.28
N TYR A 207 16.69 23.72 -3.26
CA TYR A 207 15.90 22.95 -2.31
C TYR A 207 16.39 23.15 -0.86
N PRO A 208 16.39 24.39 -0.33
CA PRO A 208 17.03 24.71 0.94
C PRO A 208 16.49 23.89 2.13
N ARG A 209 15.19 23.63 2.18
CA ARG A 209 14.56 22.84 3.26
C ARG A 209 14.91 21.36 3.18
N LEU A 210 14.80 20.78 1.98
CA LEU A 210 15.13 19.37 1.77
C LEU A 210 16.62 19.12 1.98
N ARG A 211 17.48 20.03 1.50
CA ARG A 211 18.92 19.97 1.73
C ARG A 211 19.24 19.99 3.23
N GLY A 212 18.64 20.91 3.99
CA GLY A 212 18.81 20.96 5.45
C GLY A 212 18.45 19.64 6.13
N ILE A 213 17.30 19.05 5.78
CA ILE A 213 16.87 17.76 6.34
C ILE A 213 17.82 16.60 5.96
N ILE A 214 18.36 16.59 4.74
CA ILE A 214 19.36 15.59 4.33
C ILE A 214 20.67 15.79 5.11
N ASP A 215 21.13 17.03 5.26
CA ASP A 215 22.36 17.37 6.00
C ASP A 215 22.25 17.02 7.49
N GLU A 216 21.03 17.12 8.06
CA GLU A 216 20.70 16.66 9.41
C GLU A 216 20.59 15.12 9.52
N GLY A 217 20.70 14.39 8.41
CA GLY A 217 20.72 12.93 8.39
C GLY A 217 19.34 12.28 8.49
N ALA A 218 18.25 12.99 8.23
CA ALA A 218 16.90 12.45 8.43
C ALA A 218 16.60 11.22 7.55
N PHE A 219 17.19 11.13 6.36
CA PHE A 219 17.00 9.99 5.43
C PHE A 219 17.84 8.75 5.80
N VAL A 220 18.80 8.87 6.72
CA VAL A 220 19.61 7.75 7.24
C VAL A 220 19.35 7.50 8.73
N SER A 221 18.35 8.19 9.29
CA SER A 221 17.94 8.04 10.68
C SER A 221 17.27 6.67 10.89
N SER A 222 17.44 6.10 12.08
CA SER A 222 16.71 4.91 12.52
C SER A 222 15.27 5.20 12.96
N HIS A 223 14.84 6.45 12.88
CA HIS A 223 13.47 6.84 13.20
C HIS A 223 12.48 6.24 12.21
N ASP A 224 11.39 5.66 12.72
CA ASP A 224 10.31 5.13 11.89
C ASP A 224 9.23 6.22 11.66
N PRO A 225 9.18 6.86 10.48
CA PRO A 225 8.20 7.90 10.19
C PRO A 225 6.76 7.37 10.13
N PHE A 226 6.56 6.06 9.89
CA PHE A 226 5.23 5.46 9.83
C PHE A 226 4.69 5.18 11.23
N ALA A 227 5.53 4.72 12.16
CA ALA A 227 5.16 4.65 13.57
C ALA A 227 4.84 6.03 14.15
N PHE A 228 5.62 7.06 13.79
CA PHE A 228 5.28 8.44 14.15
C PHE A 228 3.93 8.87 13.56
N GLY A 229 3.69 8.57 12.27
CA GLY A 229 2.43 8.86 11.58
C GLY A 229 1.22 8.18 12.24
N LEU A 230 1.35 6.91 12.63
CA LEU A 230 0.34 6.19 13.39
C LEU A 230 -0.01 6.93 14.68
N GLU A 231 0.98 7.28 15.51
CA GLU A 231 0.68 7.95 16.78
C GLU A 231 0.01 9.32 16.55
N ARG A 232 0.32 10.04 15.46
CA ARG A 232 -0.41 11.27 15.10
C ARG A 232 -1.86 11.02 14.70
N ILE A 233 -2.13 9.93 13.99
CA ILE A 233 -3.51 9.50 13.68
C ILE A 233 -4.26 9.20 14.99
N LEU A 234 -3.66 8.40 15.88
CA LEU A 234 -4.28 8.04 17.17
C LEU A 234 -4.50 9.26 18.06
N ASP A 235 -3.54 10.18 18.17
CA ASP A 235 -3.71 11.43 18.93
C ASP A 235 -4.86 12.29 18.39
N GLY A 236 -5.03 12.32 17.07
CA GLY A 236 -6.13 13.01 16.40
C GLY A 236 -7.49 12.39 16.73
N ILE A 237 -7.59 11.06 16.64
CA ILE A 237 -8.81 10.30 17.00
C ILE A 237 -9.15 10.50 18.48
N GLU A 238 -8.17 10.42 19.38
CA GLU A 238 -8.37 10.63 20.81
C GLU A 238 -8.89 12.04 21.11
N THR A 239 -8.29 13.05 20.48
CA THR A 239 -8.73 14.45 20.60
C THR A 239 -10.16 14.64 20.10
N TYR A 240 -10.50 13.96 19.00
CA TYR A 240 -11.84 13.99 18.40
C TYR A 240 -12.89 13.37 19.32
N ILE A 241 -12.65 12.14 19.80
CA ILE A 241 -13.52 11.44 20.77
C ILE A 241 -13.72 12.29 22.02
N ALA A 242 -12.64 12.84 22.59
CA ALA A 242 -12.73 13.73 23.75
C ALA A 242 -13.58 14.98 23.47
N GLY A 243 -13.62 15.46 22.22
CA GLY A 243 -14.51 16.52 21.77
C GLY A 243 -15.97 16.09 21.74
N LEU A 244 -16.27 14.92 21.18
CA LEU A 244 -17.61 14.34 21.19
C LEU A 244 -18.12 14.13 22.63
N ASP A 245 -17.26 13.70 23.54
CA ASP A 245 -17.58 13.54 24.97
C ASP A 245 -17.99 14.86 25.63
N ARG A 246 -17.38 15.97 25.19
CA ARG A 246 -17.75 17.34 25.60
C ARG A 246 -18.98 17.88 24.86
N GLY A 247 -19.61 17.10 23.97
CA GLY A 247 -20.77 17.50 23.17
C GLY A 247 -20.43 18.40 21.98
N GLN A 248 -19.17 18.38 21.51
CA GLN A 248 -18.76 19.11 20.31
C GLN A 248 -19.23 18.31 19.07
N SER A 249 -19.77 19.01 18.07
CA SER A 249 -20.05 18.42 16.76
C SER A 249 -18.99 18.89 15.77
N HIS A 250 -18.48 17.95 14.98
CA HIS A 250 -17.51 18.24 13.93
C HIS A 250 -18.17 17.92 12.59
N ALA A 251 -18.26 18.92 11.72
CA ALA A 251 -18.71 18.70 10.35
C ALA A 251 -17.53 18.16 9.52
N HIS A 252 -17.74 17.07 8.80
CA HIS A 252 -16.81 16.63 7.78
C HIS A 252 -16.92 17.53 6.55
N THR A 253 -15.80 18.08 6.10
CA THR A 253 -15.71 18.77 4.82
C THR A 253 -15.30 17.74 3.76
N PRO A 254 -16.12 17.51 2.71
CA PRO A 254 -15.72 16.66 1.59
C PRO A 254 -14.39 17.15 1.02
N ILE A 255 -13.45 16.23 0.80
CA ILE A 255 -12.12 16.55 0.24
C ILE A 255 -12.26 16.91 -1.24
N ASP A 256 -13.15 16.21 -1.95
CA ASP A 256 -13.46 16.47 -3.35
C ASP A 256 -14.98 16.51 -3.54
N PRO A 257 -15.59 17.70 -3.64
CA PRO A 257 -17.03 17.82 -3.87
C PRO A 257 -17.43 17.47 -5.32
N ASP A 258 -16.48 17.42 -6.25
CA ASP A 258 -16.69 17.28 -7.69
C ASP A 258 -15.95 16.03 -8.21
N ASP A 259 -16.37 14.83 -7.75
CA ASP A 259 -15.81 13.55 -8.23
C ASP A 259 -16.05 13.36 -9.74
N ASP A 260 -15.12 13.90 -10.52
CA ASP A 260 -15.11 13.97 -11.98
C ASP A 260 -14.47 12.73 -12.62
N THR A 261 -14.42 11.59 -11.91
CA THR A 261 -13.82 10.36 -12.46
C THR A 261 -14.47 9.96 -13.79
N ASP A 262 -15.76 10.24 -13.97
CA ASP A 262 -16.50 10.01 -15.21
C ASP A 262 -16.08 10.95 -16.36
N LEU A 263 -15.49 12.13 -16.07
CA LEU A 263 -15.01 13.06 -17.09
C LEU A 263 -13.75 12.55 -17.80
N ALA A 264 -13.00 11.62 -17.18
CA ALA A 264 -11.77 11.07 -17.76
C ALA A 264 -12.01 10.39 -19.12
N GLU A 265 -13.22 9.87 -19.36
CA GLU A 265 -13.58 9.24 -20.63
C GLU A 265 -14.03 10.27 -21.70
N ASP A 266 -14.44 11.47 -21.30
CA ASP A 266 -14.91 12.52 -22.20
C ASP A 266 -13.82 12.96 -23.19
N LYS A 267 -14.19 12.99 -24.47
CA LYS A 267 -13.25 13.26 -25.57
C LYS A 267 -12.74 14.71 -25.55
N LYS A 268 -13.59 15.67 -25.20
CA LYS A 268 -13.22 17.09 -25.13
C LYS A 268 -12.31 17.33 -23.93
N TYR A 269 -12.65 16.72 -22.79
CA TYR A 269 -11.81 16.75 -21.59
C TYR A 269 -10.41 16.20 -21.87
N ARG A 270 -10.29 15.00 -22.47
CA ARG A 270 -8.98 14.42 -22.85
C ARG A 270 -8.18 15.30 -23.80
N ALA A 271 -8.83 15.96 -24.76
CA ALA A 271 -8.16 16.87 -25.68
C ALA A 271 -7.61 18.12 -24.95
N ALA A 272 -8.40 18.70 -24.04
CA ALA A 272 -7.99 19.81 -23.20
C ALA A 272 -6.84 19.40 -22.25
N ALA A 273 -6.97 18.28 -21.54
CA ALA A 273 -5.94 17.74 -20.66
C ALA A 273 -4.61 17.49 -21.41
N LYS A 274 -4.66 16.97 -22.63
CA LYS A 274 -3.48 16.79 -23.49
C LYS A 274 -2.83 18.13 -23.86
N ALA A 275 -3.61 19.16 -24.14
CA ALA A 275 -3.10 20.50 -24.42
C ALA A 275 -2.43 21.12 -23.18
N THR A 276 -3.05 20.98 -22.00
CA THR A 276 -2.48 21.40 -20.71
C THR A 276 -1.15 20.69 -20.44
N ALA A 277 -1.10 19.36 -20.56
CA ALA A 277 0.12 18.58 -20.36
C ALA A 277 1.25 18.99 -21.33
N ALA A 278 0.91 19.34 -22.58
CA ALA A 278 1.88 19.85 -23.54
C ALA A 278 2.45 21.23 -23.13
N ALA A 279 1.59 22.12 -22.65
CA ALA A 279 1.99 23.45 -22.15
C ALA A 279 2.86 23.34 -20.89
N GLU A 280 2.49 22.49 -19.93
CA GLU A 280 3.28 22.22 -18.72
C GLU A 280 4.66 21.63 -19.06
N LYS A 281 4.71 20.69 -20.01
CA LYS A 281 5.99 20.14 -20.49
C LYS A 281 6.88 21.21 -21.09
N ALA A 282 6.33 22.14 -21.87
CA ALA A 282 7.07 23.25 -22.43
C ALA A 282 7.58 24.21 -21.34
N LEU A 283 6.75 24.52 -20.35
CA LEU A 283 7.14 25.32 -19.19
C LEU A 283 8.30 24.68 -18.41
N LEU A 284 8.21 23.38 -18.11
CA LEU A 284 9.27 22.66 -17.41
C LEU A 284 10.59 22.65 -18.18
N GLN A 285 10.54 22.54 -19.52
CA GLN A 285 11.73 22.65 -20.37
C GLN A 285 12.36 24.04 -20.29
N ALA A 286 11.54 25.09 -20.34
CA ALA A 286 12.00 26.47 -20.20
C ALA A 286 12.64 26.72 -18.83
N GLU A 287 12.04 26.21 -17.75
CA GLU A 287 12.61 26.30 -16.40
C GLU A 287 13.95 25.56 -16.27
N LYS A 288 14.07 24.36 -16.86
CA LYS A 288 15.34 23.61 -16.88
C LYS A 288 16.42 24.40 -17.61
N ALA A 289 16.11 24.97 -18.77
CA ALA A 289 17.04 25.83 -19.52
C ALA A 289 17.46 27.05 -18.68
N ALA A 290 16.52 27.70 -18.00
CA ALA A 290 16.80 28.83 -17.11
C ALA A 290 17.71 28.42 -15.93
N ARG A 291 17.49 27.26 -15.31
CA ARG A 291 18.36 26.73 -14.24
C ARG A 291 19.78 26.45 -14.74
N GLN A 292 19.92 25.85 -15.93
CA GLN A 292 21.23 25.60 -16.54
C GLN A 292 21.97 26.92 -16.84
N ALA A 293 21.27 27.92 -17.38
CA ALA A 293 21.83 29.24 -17.63
C ALA A 293 22.33 29.91 -16.33
N ARG A 294 21.56 29.84 -15.23
CA ARG A 294 21.98 30.35 -13.92
C ARG A 294 23.21 29.62 -13.38
N LYS A 295 23.28 28.29 -13.51
CA LYS A 295 24.47 27.51 -13.12
C LYS A 295 25.71 27.90 -13.93
N ALA A 296 25.58 28.02 -15.24
CA ALA A 296 26.67 28.45 -16.13
C ALA A 296 27.14 29.87 -15.78
N GLN A 297 26.20 30.79 -15.49
CA GLN A 297 26.52 32.15 -15.05
C GLN A 297 27.30 32.16 -13.72
N ALA A 298 26.88 31.37 -12.73
CA ALA A 298 27.54 31.26 -11.45
C ALA A 298 28.96 30.68 -11.57
N GLN A 299 29.15 29.64 -12.40
CA GLN A 299 30.45 29.03 -12.66
C GLN A 299 31.40 30.01 -13.37
N ALA A 300 30.92 30.70 -14.41
CA ALA A 300 31.68 31.72 -15.11
C ALA A 300 32.11 32.87 -14.17
N ALA A 301 31.23 33.30 -13.25
CA ALA A 301 31.57 34.30 -12.25
C ALA A 301 32.65 33.82 -11.27
N LYS A 302 32.60 32.54 -10.85
CA LYS A 302 33.62 31.92 -9.98
C LYS A 302 34.99 31.86 -10.66
N GLU A 303 35.04 31.42 -11.92
CA GLU A 303 36.27 31.37 -12.71
C GLU A 303 36.86 32.77 -12.94
N ALA A 304 36.02 33.75 -13.25
CA ALA A 304 36.46 35.13 -13.45
C ALA A 304 37.06 35.74 -12.17
N ARG A 305 36.50 35.41 -10.99
CA ARG A 305 37.07 35.83 -9.68
C ARG A 305 38.43 35.17 -9.44
N ALA A 306 38.56 33.86 -9.70
CA ALA A 306 39.81 33.13 -9.52
C ALA A 306 40.96 33.68 -10.40
N ARG A 307 40.67 34.07 -11.65
CA ARG A 307 41.65 34.70 -12.56
C ARG A 307 42.11 36.10 -12.12
N ARG A 308 41.31 36.83 -11.34
CA ARG A 308 41.68 38.17 -10.84
C ARG A 308 42.55 38.13 -9.58
N SER A 309 42.55 36.99 -8.88
CA SER A 309 43.31 36.76 -7.64
C SER A 309 44.64 36.03 -7.86
N ALA A 310 44.98 35.68 -9.10
CA ALA A 310 46.25 35.10 -9.54
C ALA A 310 47.09 36.16 -10.25
#